data_AF-E3KXS1-F1
#
_entry.id   AF-E3KXS1-F1
#
_cell.length_a   1.000
_cell.length_b   1.000
_cell.length_c   1.000
_cell.angle_alpha   90.00
_cell.angle_beta   90.00
_cell.angle_gamma   90.00
#
_symmetry.space_group_name_H-M   'P 1'
#
loop_
_entity.id
_entity.type
_entity.pdbx_description
1 polymer ?
#
loop_
_entity_poly.entity_id
_entity_poly.type
_entity_poly.pdbx_seq_one_letter_code
_entity_poly.pdbx_strand_id
1 'polypeptide(L)'
;MKLAAGGCVITCKSGVRSTAGVVLEEESKTSTRAFTANIMSWLGFICFLAMCSFVLPKAIALTESLEYSSVVVFGASYCDNGHPRESKFSSRLRQPPYYQGRWSNGPVWVEHIAEVMGIPLYNYAYGGATANNELTNSGVPDTRSQIQYYKNDIESGKIHRGRGRVLHLTWVGINSIHHIWHAGEGVEKAIHEADEVRRQVSSLLSDPTINSQPSEFHVLTLPPLQIVPNDAFAGPSPGWGYGQVSIKMLTEAYNKVSLSIKE
;
A
#
# COMPACT_ATOMS: atom_id res chain seq x y z
N MET A 1 20.27 2.56 -16.53
CA MET A 1 18.87 2.43 -17.01
C MET A 1 18.11 3.64 -16.52
N LYS A 2 17.71 4.58 -17.39
CA LYS A 2 16.89 5.73 -16.95
C LYS A 2 15.46 5.22 -16.70
N LEU A 3 14.93 5.43 -15.50
CA LEU A 3 13.53 5.17 -15.19
C LEU A 3 12.66 5.97 -16.17
N ALA A 4 11.81 5.31 -16.93
CA ALA A 4 10.71 5.97 -17.63
C ALA A 4 9.70 6.40 -16.55
N ALA A 5 9.93 7.58 -15.97
CA ALA A 5 9.02 8.19 -15.00
C ALA A 5 7.79 8.70 -15.76
N GLY A 6 6.68 7.95 -15.66
CA GLY A 6 5.41 8.31 -16.29
C GLY A 6 4.18 7.62 -15.68
N GLY A 7 4.33 6.96 -14.52
CA GLY A 7 3.21 6.35 -13.80
C GLY A 7 2.54 7.33 -12.83
N CYS A 8 1.24 7.17 -12.64
CA CYS A 8 0.50 7.82 -11.55
C CYS A 8 0.69 7.02 -10.25
N VAL A 9 0.53 7.70 -9.11
CA VAL A 9 0.52 7.07 -7.78
C VAL A 9 -0.91 7.13 -7.25
N ILE A 10 -1.47 5.98 -6.89
CA ILE A 10 -2.76 5.88 -6.19
C ILE A 10 -2.49 5.75 -4.69
N THR A 11 -3.07 6.62 -3.89
CA THR A 11 -2.93 6.61 -2.42
C THR A 11 -4.20 6.08 -1.77
N CYS A 12 -4.05 5.16 -0.81
CA CYS A 12 -5.11 4.72 0.09
C CYS A 12 -4.61 4.76 1.54
N LYS A 13 -5.47 5.15 2.48
CA LYS A 13 -5.12 5.25 3.91
C LYS A 13 -6.01 4.35 4.73
N SER A 14 -5.42 3.58 5.66
CA SER A 14 -6.23 2.92 6.67
C SER A 14 -6.62 3.91 7.76
N GLY A 15 -7.91 3.96 8.10
CA GLY A 15 -8.38 4.67 9.27
C GLY A 15 -8.14 3.82 10.50
N VAL A 16 -7.33 4.28 11.46
CA VAL A 16 -7.32 3.67 12.79
C VAL A 16 -8.70 3.94 13.40
N ARG A 17 -9.53 2.90 13.56
CA ARG A 17 -10.74 3.02 14.37
C ARG A 17 -10.31 3.36 15.78
N SER A 18 -10.44 4.62 16.17
CA SER A 18 -10.52 4.98 17.58
C SER A 18 -11.71 4.23 18.16
N THR A 19 -11.46 3.15 18.89
CA THR A 19 -12.46 2.46 19.71
C THR A 19 -12.85 3.38 20.86
N ALA A 20 -13.73 4.34 20.56
CA ALA A 20 -14.50 5.10 21.55
C ALA A 20 -15.98 4.96 21.18
N GLY A 21 -16.46 3.71 21.17
CA GLY A 21 -17.88 3.42 21.14
C GLY A 21 -18.42 3.58 22.56
N VAL A 22 -19.05 4.71 22.87
CA VAL A 22 -19.89 4.83 24.06
C VAL A 22 -21.28 4.39 23.66
N VAL A 23 -21.69 3.23 24.19
CA VAL A 23 -23.08 2.80 24.26
C VAL A 23 -23.79 3.76 25.22
N LEU A 24 -24.74 4.54 24.73
CA LEU A 24 -25.67 5.27 25.59
C LEU A 24 -26.87 4.36 25.83
N GLU A 25 -26.96 3.85 27.05
CA GLU A 25 -28.10 3.12 27.59
C GLU A 25 -29.17 4.14 28.03
N GLU A 26 -30.36 4.05 27.43
CA GLU A 26 -31.50 4.93 27.73
C GLU A 26 -32.38 4.26 28.79
N GLU A 27 -32.23 4.67 30.06
CA GLU A 27 -33.14 4.29 31.15
C GLU A 27 -34.26 5.33 31.31
N SER A 28 -35.49 4.84 31.18
CA SER A 28 -36.76 5.52 31.44
C SER A 28 -36.91 6.05 32.87
N LYS A 29 -37.70 7.12 33.07
CA LYS A 29 -38.86 7.10 33.98
C LYS A 29 -39.72 8.36 33.93
N THR A 30 -41.00 8.11 34.17
CA THR A 30 -42.20 8.93 34.07
C THR A 30 -42.51 9.72 35.36
N SER A 31 -43.20 10.86 35.18
CA SER A 31 -44.31 11.39 36.01
C SER A 31 -44.05 11.92 37.44
N THR A 32 -44.36 13.20 37.73
CA THR A 32 -45.66 13.71 38.25
C THR A 32 -45.54 15.15 38.83
N ARG A 33 -46.64 15.89 38.71
CA ARG A 33 -47.04 17.28 39.06
C ARG A 33 -46.54 17.99 40.34
N ALA A 34 -46.27 19.29 40.15
CA ALA A 34 -46.74 20.52 40.83
C ALA A 34 -46.77 20.66 42.38
N PHE A 35 -46.09 21.69 42.93
CA PHE A 35 -46.65 22.63 43.94
C PHE A 35 -45.75 23.89 44.17
N THR A 36 -46.37 25.07 44.03
CA THR A 36 -46.18 26.37 44.71
C THR A 36 -44.82 27.00 45.04
N ALA A 37 -44.68 28.24 44.55
CA ALA A 37 -44.33 29.49 45.26
C ALA A 37 -42.96 29.67 45.97
N ASN A 38 -42.23 30.66 45.43
CA ASN A 38 -41.25 31.56 46.04
C ASN A 38 -41.08 31.50 47.57
N ILE A 39 -39.84 31.29 48.01
CA ILE A 39 -39.04 32.10 48.96
C ILE A 39 -37.69 31.35 49.13
N MET A 40 -36.61 32.08 49.39
CA MET A 40 -35.20 31.63 49.54
C MET A 40 -34.34 31.66 48.28
N SER A 41 -34.31 32.87 47.70
CA SER A 41 -33.04 33.54 47.34
C SER A 41 -31.97 33.29 48.44
N TRP A 42 -30.73 33.04 48.03
CA TRP A 42 -29.50 32.88 48.87
C TRP A 42 -29.01 31.47 49.26
N LEU A 43 -29.46 30.39 48.60
CA LEU A 43 -28.73 29.10 48.63
C LEU A 43 -28.43 28.51 47.24
N GLY A 44 -29.00 29.09 46.17
CA GLY A 44 -28.74 28.66 44.79
C GLY A 44 -27.42 29.15 44.18
N PHE A 45 -26.76 30.13 44.79
CA PHE A 45 -25.54 30.73 44.22
C PHE A 45 -24.26 29.95 44.56
N ILE A 46 -24.28 29.17 45.65
CA ILE A 46 -23.11 28.36 46.07
C ILE A 46 -23.07 27.03 45.30
N CYS A 47 -24.21 26.45 44.92
CA CYS A 47 -24.25 25.28 44.04
C CYS A 47 -23.89 25.58 42.58
N PHE A 48 -24.08 26.82 42.11
CA PHE A 48 -23.71 27.18 40.73
C PHE A 48 -22.20 27.26 40.52
N LEU A 49 -21.42 27.59 41.57
CA LEU A 49 -19.95 27.58 41.51
C LEU A 49 -19.34 26.17 41.73
N ALA A 50 -20.08 25.25 42.35
CA ALA A 50 -19.65 23.86 42.54
C ALA A 50 -19.87 22.96 41.32
N MET A 51 -20.77 23.31 40.39
CA MET A 51 -20.97 22.57 39.13
C MET A 51 -20.01 22.95 38.01
N CYS A 52 -19.22 24.01 38.15
CA CYS A 52 -18.26 24.43 37.11
C CYS A 52 -16.86 23.80 37.26
N SER A 53 -16.66 22.89 38.21
CA SER A 53 -15.33 22.38 38.57
C SER A 53 -15.07 20.92 38.19
N PHE A 54 -15.61 20.39 37.09
CA PHE A 54 -15.11 19.13 36.50
C PHE A 54 -15.41 19.06 34.99
N VAL A 55 -14.96 20.05 34.24
CA VAL A 55 -14.60 19.80 32.83
C VAL A 55 -13.09 19.84 32.80
N LEU A 56 -12.46 18.71 33.17
CA LEU A 56 -11.08 18.47 32.76
C LEU A 56 -11.05 18.68 31.24
N PRO A 57 -10.24 19.60 30.69
CA PRO A 57 -9.99 19.58 29.27
C PRO A 57 -9.47 18.18 28.96
N LYS A 58 -10.27 17.40 28.22
CA LYS A 58 -9.85 16.11 27.70
C LYS A 58 -8.52 16.41 27.00
N ALA A 59 -7.43 15.85 27.50
CA ALA A 59 -6.13 16.03 26.90
C ALA A 59 -6.32 15.81 25.40
N ILE A 60 -6.08 16.85 24.61
CA ILE A 60 -5.95 16.69 23.17
C ILE A 60 -4.81 15.68 23.08
N ALA A 61 -5.14 14.46 22.66
CA ALA A 61 -4.15 13.43 22.44
C ALA A 61 -3.06 14.10 21.60
N LEU A 62 -1.83 14.09 22.11
CA LEU A 62 -0.68 14.59 21.38
C LEU A 62 -0.83 14.10 19.94
N THR A 63 -0.79 15.06 19.01
CA THR A 63 -0.62 14.81 17.59
C THR A 63 0.26 13.58 17.45
N GLU A 64 -0.32 12.42 17.05
CA GLU A 64 0.49 11.29 16.62
C GLU A 64 1.50 11.91 15.66
N SER A 65 2.80 11.70 15.90
CA SER A 65 3.81 12.17 14.97
C SER A 65 3.42 11.60 13.61
N LEU A 66 2.89 12.47 12.75
CA LEU A 66 2.40 12.19 11.39
C LEU A 66 3.52 11.69 10.47
N GLU A 67 4.74 11.63 10.97
CA GLU A 67 5.93 11.17 10.29
C GLU A 67 5.86 9.66 10.06
N TYR A 68 6.38 9.29 8.89
CA TYR A 68 6.55 7.90 8.56
C TYR A 68 7.65 7.30 9.42
N SER A 69 7.45 6.08 9.91
CA SER A 69 8.43 5.36 10.72
C SER A 69 9.09 4.19 10.01
N SER A 70 8.53 3.75 8.89
CA SER A 70 9.14 2.76 8.01
C SER A 70 8.53 2.79 6.61
N VAL A 71 9.30 2.28 5.64
CA VAL A 71 8.83 1.99 4.28
C VAL A 71 8.78 0.49 4.08
N VAL A 72 7.68 -0.02 3.57
CA VAL A 72 7.48 -1.42 3.19
C VAL A 72 7.23 -1.48 1.69
N VAL A 73 7.90 -2.40 0.99
CA VAL A 73 7.82 -2.46 -0.48
C VAL A 73 7.44 -3.84 -0.96
N PHE A 74 6.41 -3.90 -1.81
CA PHE A 74 6.03 -5.06 -2.61
C PHE A 74 6.25 -4.74 -4.09
N GLY A 75 6.71 -5.70 -4.87
CA GLY A 75 6.85 -5.49 -6.31
C GLY A 75 7.83 -6.41 -6.99
N ALA A 76 8.37 -5.92 -8.10
CA ALA A 76 9.24 -6.67 -8.98
C ALA A 76 10.63 -6.04 -9.15
N SER A 77 11.25 -6.22 -10.31
CA SER A 77 12.64 -5.81 -10.61
C SER A 77 12.94 -4.33 -10.41
N TYR A 78 11.95 -3.45 -10.60
CA TYR A 78 12.10 -2.00 -10.39
C TYR A 78 12.21 -1.61 -8.91
N CYS A 79 11.82 -2.52 -8.01
CA CYS A 79 11.84 -2.32 -6.56
C CYS A 79 12.83 -3.26 -5.87
N ASP A 80 13.26 -4.35 -6.51
CA ASP A 80 14.13 -5.38 -5.92
C ASP A 80 15.53 -4.82 -5.62
N ASN A 81 15.86 -4.72 -4.32
CA ASN A 81 17.16 -4.29 -3.82
C ASN A 81 18.17 -5.43 -3.63
N GLY A 82 17.92 -6.61 -4.21
CA GLY A 82 18.82 -7.75 -4.11
C GLY A 82 19.00 -8.30 -2.70
N HIS A 83 18.00 -8.13 -1.81
CA HIS A 83 18.06 -8.65 -0.44
C HIS A 83 18.34 -10.18 -0.40
N PRO A 84 18.95 -10.68 0.69
CA PRO A 84 19.16 -12.13 0.89
C PRO A 84 17.86 -12.92 0.73
N ARG A 85 17.96 -14.08 0.06
CA ARG A 85 16.82 -14.93 -0.31
C ARG A 85 17.26 -16.38 -0.49
N GLU A 86 16.30 -17.29 -0.58
CA GLU A 86 16.56 -18.71 -0.84
C GLU A 86 17.36 -18.92 -2.14
N SER A 87 18.22 -19.94 -2.16
CA SER A 87 19.10 -20.26 -3.29
C SER A 87 18.34 -20.48 -4.60
N LYS A 88 17.12 -21.03 -4.54
CA LYS A 88 16.24 -21.23 -5.70
C LYS A 88 15.87 -19.92 -6.42
N PHE A 89 15.99 -18.76 -5.74
CA PHE A 89 15.73 -17.44 -6.31
C PHE A 89 17.01 -16.64 -6.59
N SER A 90 18.19 -17.21 -6.40
CA SER A 90 19.48 -16.55 -6.64
C SER A 90 19.68 -16.09 -8.09
N SER A 91 19.07 -16.78 -9.05
CA SER A 91 19.10 -16.42 -10.48
C SER A 91 18.45 -15.07 -10.79
N ARG A 92 17.67 -14.51 -9.86
CA ARG A 92 17.04 -13.19 -9.97
C ARG A 92 17.93 -12.05 -9.47
N LEU A 93 19.03 -12.36 -8.79
CA LEU A 93 20.08 -11.41 -8.44
C LEU A 93 20.98 -11.19 -9.64
N ARG A 94 21.00 -9.96 -10.17
CA ARG A 94 21.78 -9.64 -11.37
C ARG A 94 23.26 -9.50 -11.05
N GLN A 95 24.08 -10.21 -11.81
CA GLN A 95 25.54 -10.11 -11.78
C GLN A 95 26.01 -8.84 -12.51
N PRO A 96 27.27 -8.40 -12.32
CA PRO A 96 27.86 -7.30 -13.10
C PRO A 96 27.56 -7.42 -14.59
N PRO A 97 27.23 -6.32 -15.30
CA PRO A 97 27.40 -4.92 -14.92
C PRO A 97 26.29 -4.32 -14.04
N TYR A 98 25.34 -5.14 -13.57
CA TYR A 98 24.31 -4.67 -12.64
C TYR A 98 24.87 -4.45 -11.23
N TYR A 99 24.27 -3.51 -10.50
CA TYR A 99 24.73 -3.10 -9.18
C TYR A 99 24.26 -4.09 -8.12
N GLN A 100 25.18 -4.82 -7.50
CA GLN A 100 24.95 -5.60 -6.27
C GLN A 100 23.62 -6.40 -6.26
N GLY A 101 23.31 -7.12 -7.34
CA GLY A 101 22.09 -7.93 -7.44
C GLY A 101 20.83 -7.19 -7.93
N ARG A 102 20.81 -5.86 -7.99
CA ARG A 102 19.68 -5.03 -8.45
C ARG A 102 19.49 -5.16 -9.97
N TRP A 103 18.29 -4.87 -10.47
CA TRP A 103 18.02 -4.72 -11.91
C TRP A 103 18.35 -3.32 -12.45
N SER A 104 19.35 -2.67 -11.85
CA SER A 104 19.79 -1.32 -12.17
C SER A 104 21.33 -1.22 -12.07
N ASN A 105 21.88 -0.08 -12.48
CA ASN A 105 23.31 0.25 -12.34
C ASN A 105 23.63 1.02 -11.05
N GLY A 106 22.71 1.02 -10.08
CA GLY A 106 22.82 1.62 -8.77
C GLY A 106 21.66 1.19 -7.87
N PRO A 107 21.48 1.82 -6.69
CA PRO A 107 20.32 1.58 -5.84
C PRO A 107 19.01 1.87 -6.56
N VAL A 108 17.98 1.07 -6.29
CA VAL A 108 16.64 1.29 -6.85
C VAL A 108 15.90 2.41 -6.11
N TRP A 109 14.89 3.01 -6.74
CA TRP A 109 14.22 4.23 -6.26
C TRP A 109 13.69 4.13 -4.81
N VAL A 110 13.23 2.96 -4.37
CA VAL A 110 12.76 2.76 -2.99
C VAL A 110 13.86 2.82 -1.94
N GLU A 111 15.11 2.52 -2.32
CA GLU A 111 16.28 2.69 -1.44
C GLU A 111 16.53 4.19 -1.20
N HIS A 112 16.42 5.01 -2.25
CA HIS A 112 16.55 6.47 -2.14
C HIS A 112 15.44 7.10 -1.30
N ILE A 113 14.20 6.60 -1.37
CA ILE A 113 13.11 7.10 -0.52
C ILE A 113 13.43 6.88 0.95
N ALA A 114 13.80 5.66 1.32
CA ALA A 114 14.12 5.34 2.71
C ALA A 114 15.35 6.11 3.22
N GLU A 115 16.37 6.29 2.36
CA GLU A 115 17.56 7.09 2.66
C GLU A 115 17.21 8.55 2.93
N VAL A 116 16.46 9.20 2.03
CA VAL A 116 16.05 10.61 2.17
C VAL A 116 15.16 10.81 3.41
N MET A 117 14.29 9.85 3.71
CA MET A 117 13.41 9.91 4.88
C MET A 117 14.11 9.54 6.19
N GLY A 118 15.29 8.91 6.13
CA GLY A 118 16.02 8.47 7.31
C GLY A 118 15.32 7.36 8.10
N ILE A 119 14.53 6.50 7.42
CA ILE A 119 13.71 5.46 8.07
C ILE A 119 14.01 4.07 7.49
N PRO A 120 13.77 2.98 8.25
CA PRO A 120 14.05 1.63 7.79
C PRO A 120 13.22 1.24 6.55
N LEU A 121 13.88 0.53 5.64
CA LEU A 121 13.28 -0.08 4.45
C LEU A 121 13.11 -1.59 4.65
N TYR A 122 11.87 -2.06 4.58
CA TYR A 122 11.51 -3.47 4.53
C TYR A 122 11.07 -3.84 3.11
N ASN A 123 12.01 -4.38 2.33
CA ASN A 123 11.80 -4.66 0.92
C ASN A 123 11.55 -6.15 0.68
N TYR A 124 10.38 -6.48 0.14
CA TYR A 124 9.96 -7.84 -0.19
C TYR A 124 9.93 -8.09 -1.70
N ALA A 125 10.35 -7.14 -2.54
CA ALA A 125 10.24 -7.26 -3.98
C ALA A 125 11.20 -8.30 -4.59
N TYR A 126 10.70 -9.08 -5.55
CA TYR A 126 11.48 -10.07 -6.31
C TYR A 126 11.48 -9.76 -7.80
N GLY A 127 12.67 -9.66 -8.41
CA GLY A 127 12.82 -9.52 -9.86
C GLY A 127 12.04 -10.59 -10.63
N GLY A 128 11.11 -10.14 -11.48
CA GLY A 128 10.22 -11.00 -12.26
C GLY A 128 8.82 -11.20 -11.67
N ALA A 129 8.55 -10.74 -10.44
CA ALA A 129 7.27 -10.97 -9.78
C ALA A 129 6.06 -10.43 -10.57
N THR A 130 4.97 -11.19 -10.52
CA THR A 130 3.63 -10.83 -10.98
C THR A 130 2.72 -10.59 -9.77
N ALA A 131 1.47 -10.16 -10.01
CA ALA A 131 0.52 -9.94 -8.91
C ALA A 131 0.10 -11.26 -8.25
N ASN A 132 -0.15 -12.29 -9.07
CA ASN A 132 -0.48 -13.65 -8.64
C ASN A 132 0.06 -14.68 -9.65
N ASN A 133 0.88 -15.61 -9.17
CA ASN A 133 1.46 -16.67 -9.99
C ASN A 133 0.43 -17.70 -10.48
N GLU A 134 -0.77 -17.75 -9.88
CA GLU A 134 -1.89 -18.55 -10.38
C GLU A 134 -2.50 -17.95 -11.66
N LEU A 135 -2.37 -16.62 -11.87
CA LEU A 135 -2.83 -15.93 -13.09
C LEU A 135 -1.72 -15.90 -14.14
N THR A 136 -0.54 -15.46 -13.73
CA THR A 136 0.64 -15.38 -14.58
C THR A 136 1.87 -15.81 -13.80
N ASN A 137 2.31 -17.05 -14.00
CA ASN A 137 3.41 -17.63 -13.25
C ASN A 137 4.77 -17.09 -13.74
N SER A 138 5.57 -16.57 -12.80
CA SER A 138 6.91 -16.04 -13.04
C SER A 138 8.03 -16.86 -12.37
N GLY A 139 7.68 -17.91 -11.61
CA GLY A 139 8.64 -18.77 -10.91
C GLY A 139 9.38 -18.10 -9.77
N VAL A 140 8.88 -16.95 -9.28
CA VAL A 140 9.40 -16.20 -8.13
C VAL A 140 8.24 -15.81 -7.21
N PRO A 141 8.46 -15.44 -5.95
CA PRO A 141 7.38 -14.98 -5.08
C PRO A 141 6.63 -13.80 -5.70
N ASP A 142 5.34 -14.00 -5.97
CA ASP A 142 4.39 -12.96 -6.39
C ASP A 142 4.04 -12.02 -5.24
N THR A 143 3.32 -10.93 -5.51
CA THR A 143 3.00 -9.96 -4.45
C THR A 143 2.09 -10.55 -3.36
N ARG A 144 1.28 -11.58 -3.64
CA ARG A 144 0.56 -12.33 -2.58
C ARG A 144 1.53 -12.97 -1.59
N SER A 145 2.54 -13.66 -2.09
CA SER A 145 3.58 -14.29 -1.27
C SER A 145 4.39 -13.24 -0.50
N GLN A 146 4.74 -12.13 -1.15
CA GLN A 146 5.48 -11.03 -0.53
C GLN A 146 4.69 -10.38 0.63
N ILE A 147 3.39 -10.14 0.45
CA ILE A 147 2.49 -9.65 1.50
C ILE A 147 2.44 -10.65 2.66
N GLN A 148 2.36 -11.96 2.37
CA GLN A 148 2.35 -12.98 3.42
C GLN A 148 3.67 -13.03 4.19
N TYR A 149 4.83 -12.90 3.52
CA TYR A 149 6.13 -12.82 4.19
C TYR A 149 6.21 -11.63 5.13
N TYR A 150 5.71 -10.48 4.69
CA TYR A 150 5.62 -9.29 5.53
C TYR A 150 4.74 -9.52 6.77
N LYS A 151 3.56 -10.11 6.61
CA LYS A 151 2.68 -10.45 7.75
C LYS A 151 3.37 -11.39 8.73
N ASN A 152 4.02 -12.44 8.23
CA ASN A 152 4.77 -13.38 9.06
C ASN A 152 5.91 -12.68 9.83
N ASP A 153 6.59 -11.73 9.18
CA ASP A 153 7.67 -10.96 9.80
C ASP A 153 7.15 -10.00 10.90
N ILE A 154 5.93 -9.45 10.76
CA ILE A 154 5.25 -8.70 11.82
C ILE A 154 4.93 -9.64 12.99
N GLU A 155 4.24 -10.74 12.71
CA GLU A 155 3.73 -11.67 13.73
C GLU A 155 4.85 -12.35 14.53
N SER A 156 5.98 -12.62 13.87
CA SER A 156 7.18 -13.18 14.52
C SER A 156 8.03 -12.14 15.26
N GLY A 157 7.74 -10.84 15.10
CA GLY A 157 8.55 -9.75 15.68
C GLY A 157 9.91 -9.56 15.01
N LYS A 158 10.12 -10.13 13.81
CA LYS A 158 11.37 -10.02 13.06
C LYS A 158 11.63 -8.60 12.57
N ILE A 159 10.57 -7.83 12.28
CA ILE A 159 10.68 -6.44 11.86
C ILE A 159 10.11 -5.49 12.91
N HIS A 160 10.70 -4.30 13.00
CA HIS A 160 10.27 -3.24 13.91
C HIS A 160 9.88 -2.00 13.09
N ARG A 161 8.58 -1.84 12.82
CA ARG A 161 8.05 -0.77 11.95
C ARG A 161 8.06 0.63 12.59
N GLY A 162 8.59 0.76 13.81
CA GLY A 162 8.55 1.97 14.62
C GLY A 162 7.15 2.28 15.16
N ARG A 163 6.95 3.50 15.67
CA ARG A 163 5.70 3.95 16.31
C ARG A 163 4.87 4.93 15.47
N GLY A 164 5.29 5.21 14.24
CA GLY A 164 4.65 6.16 13.34
C GLY A 164 3.89 5.48 12.20
N ARG A 165 3.61 6.26 11.16
CA ARG A 165 2.90 5.79 9.97
C ARG A 165 3.80 4.88 9.12
N VAL A 166 3.26 3.81 8.57
CA VAL A 166 4.00 2.94 7.63
C VAL A 166 3.62 3.30 6.20
N LEU A 167 4.62 3.63 5.39
CA LEU A 167 4.44 3.82 3.96
C LEU A 167 4.61 2.47 3.24
N HIS A 168 3.54 1.96 2.65
CA HIS A 168 3.57 0.76 1.82
C HIS A 168 3.59 1.16 0.35
N LEU A 169 4.60 0.72 -0.39
CA LEU A 169 4.76 1.00 -1.81
C LEU A 169 4.59 -0.29 -2.61
N THR A 170 3.71 -0.28 -3.62
CA THR A 170 3.49 -1.42 -4.52
C THR A 170 3.74 -1.02 -5.96
N TRP A 171 4.65 -1.71 -6.64
CA TRP A 171 4.80 -1.59 -8.10
C TRP A 171 5.01 -2.95 -8.76
N VAL A 172 3.94 -3.44 -9.39
CA VAL A 172 3.85 -4.75 -10.04
C VAL A 172 2.95 -4.64 -11.28
N GLY A 173 3.06 -5.61 -12.18
CA GLY A 173 2.21 -5.74 -13.36
C GLY A 173 2.98 -5.74 -14.68
N ILE A 174 4.19 -5.15 -14.72
CA ILE A 174 5.03 -5.12 -15.93
C ILE A 174 5.29 -6.54 -16.46
N ASN A 175 5.72 -7.46 -15.58
CA ASN A 175 5.98 -8.85 -15.97
C ASN A 175 4.71 -9.56 -16.46
N SER A 176 3.56 -9.31 -15.81
CA SER A 176 2.29 -9.88 -16.23
C SER A 176 1.91 -9.41 -17.64
N ILE A 177 2.02 -8.11 -17.91
CA ILE A 177 1.73 -7.54 -19.23
C ILE A 177 2.68 -8.05 -20.29
N HIS A 178 3.97 -8.20 -20.00
CA HIS A 178 4.92 -8.82 -20.93
C HIS A 178 4.55 -10.27 -21.25
N HIS A 179 4.18 -11.08 -20.25
CA HIS A 179 3.74 -12.47 -20.48
C HIS A 179 2.47 -12.52 -21.33
N ILE A 180 1.45 -11.74 -20.98
CA ILE A 180 0.17 -11.65 -21.71
C ILE A 180 0.42 -11.22 -23.17
N TRP A 181 1.32 -10.26 -23.37
CA TRP A 181 1.67 -9.76 -24.69
C TRP A 181 2.37 -10.82 -25.54
N HIS A 182 3.37 -11.51 -24.99
CA HIS A 182 4.10 -12.55 -25.70
C HIS A 182 3.24 -13.80 -25.98
N ALA A 183 2.29 -14.11 -25.10
CA ALA A 183 1.37 -15.23 -25.25
C ALA A 183 0.12 -14.89 -26.09
N GLY A 184 -0.14 -13.61 -26.37
CA GLY A 184 -1.33 -13.18 -27.13
C GLY A 184 -2.65 -13.35 -26.36
N GLU A 185 -2.63 -13.33 -25.03
CA GLU A 185 -3.79 -13.63 -24.17
C GLU A 185 -4.80 -12.47 -24.06
N GLY A 186 -4.42 -11.27 -24.52
CA GLY A 186 -5.33 -10.15 -24.73
C GLY A 186 -5.68 -9.33 -23.48
N VAL A 187 -6.56 -8.35 -23.69
CA VAL A 187 -6.88 -7.28 -22.73
C VAL A 187 -7.60 -7.78 -21.47
N GLU A 188 -8.44 -8.81 -21.59
CA GLU A 188 -9.20 -9.35 -20.45
C GLU A 188 -8.26 -9.88 -19.36
N LYS A 189 -7.18 -10.58 -19.74
CA LYS A 189 -6.21 -11.07 -18.77
C LYS A 189 -5.43 -9.93 -18.11
N ALA A 190 -5.14 -8.84 -18.84
CA ALA A 190 -4.52 -7.65 -18.26
C ALA A 190 -5.43 -6.96 -17.23
N ILE A 191 -6.75 -6.95 -17.47
CA ILE A 191 -7.76 -6.47 -16.51
C ILE A 191 -7.78 -7.35 -15.26
N HIS A 192 -7.75 -8.68 -15.42
CA HIS A 192 -7.73 -9.62 -14.28
C HIS A 192 -6.50 -9.45 -13.38
N GLU A 193 -5.33 -9.19 -13.97
CA GLU A 193 -4.10 -8.88 -13.23
C GLU A 193 -4.23 -7.56 -12.43
N ALA A 194 -4.80 -6.52 -13.03
CA ALA A 194 -5.02 -5.25 -12.34
C ALA A 194 -6.07 -5.37 -11.22
N ASP A 195 -7.13 -6.16 -11.44
CA ASP A 195 -8.13 -6.48 -10.43
C ASP A 195 -7.53 -7.26 -9.25
N GLU A 196 -6.55 -8.11 -9.51
CA GLU A 196 -5.82 -8.81 -8.45
C GLU A 196 -5.03 -7.84 -7.58
N VAL A 197 -4.32 -6.87 -8.18
CA VAL A 197 -3.66 -5.81 -7.39
C VAL A 197 -4.69 -5.01 -6.58
N ARG A 198 -5.84 -4.67 -7.16
CA ARG A 198 -6.94 -4.01 -6.43
C ARG A 198 -7.42 -4.83 -5.24
N ARG A 199 -7.66 -6.14 -5.41
CA ARG A 199 -8.06 -7.03 -4.30
C ARG A 199 -7.01 -7.07 -3.20
N GLN A 200 -5.72 -7.14 -3.56
CA GLN A 200 -4.63 -7.11 -2.58
C GLN A 200 -4.65 -5.81 -1.79
N VAL A 201 -4.82 -4.65 -2.43
CA VAL A 201 -4.93 -3.36 -1.72
C VAL A 201 -6.13 -3.34 -0.78
N SER A 202 -7.31 -3.79 -1.22
CA SER A 202 -8.49 -3.90 -0.34
C SER A 202 -8.26 -4.83 0.85
N SER A 203 -7.56 -5.95 0.64
CA SER A 203 -7.15 -6.85 1.72
C SER A 203 -6.19 -6.15 2.69
N LEU A 204 -5.18 -5.44 2.18
CA LEU A 204 -4.20 -4.72 2.98
C LEU A 204 -4.86 -3.62 3.82
N LEU A 205 -5.84 -2.89 3.26
CA LEU A 205 -6.56 -1.82 3.96
C LEU A 205 -7.43 -2.32 5.12
N SER A 206 -7.88 -3.58 5.06
CA SER A 206 -8.75 -4.19 6.07
C SER A 206 -8.01 -5.13 7.03
N ASP A 207 -6.71 -5.38 6.79
CA ASP A 207 -5.93 -6.35 7.57
C ASP A 207 -5.55 -5.80 8.96
N PRO A 208 -5.96 -6.42 10.07
CA PRO A 208 -5.69 -5.92 11.41
C PRO A 208 -4.22 -6.06 11.84
N THR A 209 -3.48 -7.03 11.30
CA THR A 209 -2.04 -7.21 11.59
C THR A 209 -1.25 -6.07 10.94
N ILE A 210 -1.55 -5.77 9.68
CA ILE A 210 -0.88 -4.69 8.95
C ILE A 210 -1.27 -3.33 9.54
N ASN A 211 -2.56 -3.11 9.81
CA ASN A 211 -3.09 -1.85 10.32
C ASN A 211 -3.15 -1.78 11.85
N SER A 212 -2.33 -2.58 12.55
CA SER A 212 -2.09 -2.41 13.99
C SER A 212 -1.42 -1.05 14.32
N GLN A 213 -0.96 -0.35 13.28
CA GLN A 213 -0.48 1.04 13.30
C GLN A 213 -0.95 1.76 12.01
N PRO A 214 -1.02 3.10 11.99
CA PRO A 214 -1.44 3.86 10.82
C PRO A 214 -0.65 3.46 9.57
N SER A 215 -1.34 3.14 8.48
CA SER A 215 -0.71 2.70 7.23
C SER A 215 -1.22 3.51 6.04
N GLU A 216 -0.30 3.81 5.13
CA GLU A 216 -0.58 4.47 3.86
C GLU A 216 -0.06 3.59 2.73
N PHE A 217 -0.88 3.37 1.70
CA PHE A 217 -0.60 2.47 0.60
C PHE A 217 -0.53 3.26 -0.70
N HIS A 218 0.60 3.17 -1.38
CA HIS A 218 0.83 3.82 -2.67
C HIS A 218 1.02 2.74 -3.74
N VAL A 219 0.14 2.71 -4.73
CA VAL A 219 0.24 1.80 -5.87
C VAL A 219 0.64 2.57 -7.12
N LEU A 220 1.74 2.17 -7.74
CA LEU A 220 2.24 2.79 -8.95
C LEU A 220 1.59 2.15 -10.17
N THR A 221 1.09 2.97 -11.09
CA THR A 221 0.65 2.49 -12.41
C THR A 221 1.84 2.08 -13.26
N LEU A 222 1.57 1.31 -14.32
CA LEU A 222 2.60 0.93 -15.28
C LEU A 222 3.06 2.15 -16.08
N PRO A 223 4.37 2.28 -16.35
CA PRO A 223 4.86 3.27 -17.30
C PRO A 223 4.40 2.88 -18.71
N PRO A 224 4.43 3.80 -19.69
CA PRO A 224 4.14 3.47 -21.07
C PRO A 224 5.15 2.43 -21.60
N LEU A 225 4.77 1.16 -21.63
CA LEU A 225 5.69 0.07 -21.97
C LEU A 225 6.10 0.10 -23.45
N GLN A 226 5.26 0.64 -24.34
CA GLN A 226 5.55 0.74 -25.77
C GLN A 226 6.77 1.60 -26.12
N ILE A 227 7.28 2.41 -25.17
CA ILE A 227 8.49 3.22 -25.35
C ILE A 227 9.69 2.70 -24.55
N VAL A 228 9.53 1.62 -23.78
CA VAL A 228 10.64 0.97 -23.09
C VAL A 228 11.53 0.32 -24.16
N PRO A 229 12.87 0.55 -24.17
CA PRO A 229 13.71 0.12 -25.29
C PRO A 229 13.57 -1.35 -25.68
N ASN A 230 13.45 -2.25 -24.69
CA ASN A 230 13.26 -3.67 -24.97
C ASN A 230 11.97 -3.94 -25.77
N ASP A 231 10.89 -3.24 -25.45
CA ASP A 231 9.55 -3.49 -25.99
C ASP A 231 9.29 -2.67 -27.26
N ALA A 232 9.92 -1.50 -27.38
CA ALA A 232 9.90 -0.67 -28.56
C ALA A 232 10.49 -1.40 -29.79
N PHE A 233 11.42 -2.34 -29.57
CA PHE A 233 12.08 -3.11 -30.62
C PHE A 233 11.67 -4.60 -30.66
N ALA A 234 10.97 -5.13 -29.66
CA ALA A 234 10.54 -6.53 -29.59
C ALA A 234 9.09 -6.72 -30.06
N GLY A 235 8.82 -6.72 -31.36
CA GLY A 235 7.50 -7.16 -31.87
C GLY A 235 7.42 -8.69 -31.98
N PRO A 236 6.31 -9.36 -31.57
CA PRO A 236 6.16 -10.82 -31.70
C PRO A 236 5.91 -11.33 -33.14
N SER A 237 6.24 -10.54 -34.16
CA SER A 237 6.27 -10.97 -35.56
C SER A 237 7.06 -9.96 -36.41
N PRO A 238 7.64 -10.38 -37.55
CA PRO A 238 8.31 -9.50 -38.52
C PRO A 238 7.34 -8.55 -39.27
N GLY A 239 6.19 -8.24 -38.67
CA GLY A 239 5.16 -7.35 -39.21
C GLY A 239 5.17 -6.00 -38.49
N TRP A 240 5.74 -5.00 -39.15
CA TRP A 240 5.38 -3.57 -39.09
C TRP A 240 4.56 -3.10 -37.87
N GLY A 241 5.22 -2.66 -36.79
CA GLY A 241 4.64 -1.72 -35.80
C GLY A 241 3.51 -2.21 -34.86
N TYR A 242 2.92 -3.39 -35.07
CA TYR A 242 1.76 -3.85 -34.27
C TYR A 242 2.11 -4.26 -32.81
N GLY A 243 3.37 -4.58 -32.54
CA GLY A 243 3.84 -4.92 -31.19
C GLY A 243 3.66 -3.75 -30.20
N GLN A 244 4.04 -2.55 -30.61
CA GLN A 244 3.90 -1.34 -29.79
C GLN A 244 2.43 -1.00 -29.50
N VAL A 245 1.55 -1.20 -30.47
CA VAL A 245 0.10 -0.96 -30.31
C VAL A 245 -0.51 -1.95 -29.32
N SER A 246 -0.18 -3.24 -29.44
CA SER A 246 -0.74 -4.29 -28.57
C SER A 246 -0.29 -4.12 -27.12
N ILE A 247 1.00 -3.94 -26.84
CA ILE A 247 1.47 -3.73 -25.46
C ILE A 247 0.93 -2.43 -24.85
N LYS A 248 0.77 -1.38 -25.67
CA LYS A 248 0.11 -0.14 -25.23
C LYS A 248 -1.33 -0.40 -24.77
N MET A 249 -2.12 -1.13 -25.57
CA MET A 249 -3.50 -1.45 -25.21
C MET A 249 -3.61 -2.24 -23.90
N LEU A 250 -2.73 -3.23 -23.70
CA LEU A 250 -2.68 -4.00 -22.45
C LEU A 250 -2.30 -3.11 -21.25
N THR A 251 -1.30 -2.25 -21.43
CA THR A 251 -0.84 -1.31 -20.40
C THR A 251 -1.94 -0.32 -20.00
N GLU A 252 -2.66 0.24 -20.99
CA GLU A 252 -3.76 1.17 -20.76
C GLU A 252 -4.95 0.50 -20.06
N ALA A 253 -5.30 -0.73 -20.45
CA ALA A 253 -6.36 -1.49 -19.81
C ALA A 253 -6.04 -1.80 -18.34
N TYR A 254 -4.80 -2.23 -18.06
CA TYR A 254 -4.32 -2.45 -16.70
C TYR A 254 -4.41 -1.16 -15.86
N ASN A 255 -3.84 -0.07 -16.37
CA ASN A 255 -3.81 1.20 -15.66
C ASN A 255 -5.20 1.78 -15.41
N LYS A 256 -6.15 1.59 -16.35
CA LYS A 256 -7.54 2.03 -16.18
C LYS A 256 -8.19 1.39 -14.96
N VAL A 257 -7.94 0.10 -14.71
CA VAL A 257 -8.43 -0.60 -13.53
C VAL A 257 -7.68 -0.15 -12.28
N SER A 258 -6.35 -0.04 -12.33
CA SER A 258 -5.56 0.43 -11.17
C SER A 258 -6.00 1.81 -10.70
N LEU A 259 -6.29 2.74 -11.61
CA LEU A 259 -6.77 4.09 -11.27
C LEU A 259 -8.17 4.12 -10.64
N SER A 260 -8.91 3.01 -10.72
CA SER A 260 -10.23 2.87 -10.09
C SER A 260 -10.17 2.30 -8.67
N ILE A 261 -8.98 2.00 -8.15
CA ILE A 261 -8.77 1.65 -6.75
C ILE A 261 -9.16 2.89 -5.93
N LYS A 262 -10.30 2.80 -5.24
CA LYS A 262 -10.84 3.88 -4.41
C LYS A 262 -10.33 3.76 -2.98
N GLU A 263 -10.22 4.91 -2.32
CA GLU A 263 -10.11 5.04 -0.86
C GLU A 263 -11.31 4.43 -0.14
#